data_AF-A0A931V0N2-F1
#
_entry.id   AF-A0A931V0N2-F1
#
_cell.length_a   1.000
_cell.length_b   1.000
_cell.length_c   1.000
_cell.angle_alpha   90.00
_cell.angle_beta   90.00
_cell.angle_gamma   90.00
#
_symmetry.space_group_name_H-M   'P 1'
#
loop_
_entity.id
_entity.type
_entity.pdbx_description
1 polymer ?
#
loop_
_entity_poly.entity_id
_entity_poly.type
_entity_poly.pdbx_seq_one_letter_code
_entity_poly.pdbx_strand_id
1 'polypeptide(L)'
;MPPSAEVRELDAVGDEVDRRMLHEGNAVMLARVTWNGARQLIFYVRDPKIANERLQDLLSRRPARREWEFRMEHDAEWEFAEPYLRLLRDSKS
;
A
#
# COMPACT_ATOMS: atom_id res chain seq x y z
N MET A 1 -3.99 14.51 12.56
CA MET A 1 -4.94 13.65 11.81
C MET A 1 -5.57 14.52 10.71
N PRO A 2 -5.72 14.07 9.46
CA PRO A 2 -6.33 14.88 8.40
C PRO A 2 -7.79 15.25 8.72
N PRO A 3 -8.36 16.32 8.14
CA PRO A 3 -9.79 16.63 8.24
C PRO A 3 -10.66 15.50 7.68
N SER A 4 -11.89 15.34 8.19
CA SER A 4 -12.77 14.20 7.87
C SER A 4 -13.11 14.04 6.37
N ALA A 5 -13.17 15.13 5.60
CA ALA A 5 -13.34 15.07 4.15
C ALA A 5 -12.08 14.51 3.46
N GLU A 6 -10.90 14.92 3.91
CA GLU A 6 -9.62 14.45 3.38
C GLU A 6 -9.39 12.96 3.69
N VAL A 7 -9.81 12.53 4.88
CA VAL A 7 -9.76 11.11 5.27
C VAL A 7 -10.55 10.24 4.29
N ARG A 8 -11.74 10.68 3.85
CA ARG A 8 -12.56 9.90 2.91
C ARG A 8 -11.89 9.70 1.56
N GLU A 9 -11.23 10.72 1.03
CA GLU A 9 -10.49 10.59 -0.24
C GLU A 9 -9.26 9.69 -0.08
N LEU A 10 -8.54 9.80 1.05
CA LEU A 10 -7.41 8.93 1.36
C LEU A 10 -7.84 7.46 1.54
N ASP A 11 -8.99 7.21 2.18
CA ASP A 11 -9.54 5.88 2.36
C ASP A 11 -10.01 5.30 1.01
N ALA A 12 -10.71 6.09 0.18
CA ALA A 12 -11.19 5.63 -1.11
C ALA A 12 -10.06 5.20 -2.06
N VAL A 13 -9.00 6.01 -2.17
CA VAL A 13 -7.82 5.67 -2.98
C VAL A 13 -7.08 4.50 -2.36
N GLY A 14 -6.91 4.49 -1.04
CA GLY A 14 -6.20 3.41 -0.37
C GLY A 14 -6.89 2.05 -0.51
N ASP A 15 -8.21 2.01 -0.37
CA ASP A 15 -9.00 0.79 -0.53
C ASP A 15 -9.04 0.31 -1.99
N GLU A 16 -8.86 1.20 -2.97
CA GLU A 16 -8.70 0.81 -4.37
C GLU A 16 -7.35 0.15 -4.63
N VAL A 17 -6.26 0.77 -4.14
CA VAL A 17 -4.90 0.21 -4.21
C VAL A 17 -4.85 -1.15 -3.52
N ASP A 18 -5.35 -1.24 -2.28
CA ASP A 18 -5.37 -2.47 -1.48
C ASP A 18 -6.08 -3.60 -2.22
N ARG A 19 -7.29 -3.35 -2.75
CA ARG A 19 -8.04 -4.36 -3.50
C ARG A 19 -7.29 -4.86 -4.73
N ARG A 20 -6.56 -3.98 -5.44
CA ARG A 20 -5.77 -4.40 -6.61
C ARG A 20 -4.52 -5.17 -6.26
N MET A 21 -3.85 -4.79 -5.17
CA MET A 21 -2.63 -5.46 -4.73
C MET A 21 -2.91 -6.85 -4.14
N LEU A 22 -3.97 -6.98 -3.34
CA LEU A 22 -4.33 -8.24 -2.69
C LEU A 22 -4.96 -9.28 -3.64
N HIS A 23 -5.33 -8.89 -4.85
CA HIS A 23 -5.92 -9.79 -5.84
C HIS A 23 -4.97 -10.96 -6.18
N GLU A 24 -5.49 -12.19 -6.23
CA GLU A 24 -4.74 -13.44 -6.50
C GLU A 24 -3.58 -13.72 -5.53
N GLY A 25 -3.56 -13.08 -4.35
CA GLY A 25 -2.55 -13.32 -3.33
C GLY A 25 -1.13 -12.97 -3.77
N ASN A 26 -0.94 -12.04 -4.70
CA ASN A 26 0.39 -11.58 -5.13
C ASN A 26 1.07 -10.66 -4.11
N ALA A 27 0.30 -10.08 -3.19
CA ALA A 27 0.82 -9.19 -2.16
C ALA A 27 0.20 -9.47 -0.79
N VAL A 28 0.94 -9.10 0.26
CA VAL A 28 0.51 -9.12 1.66
C VAL A 28 0.62 -7.70 2.19
N MET A 29 -0.46 -7.18 2.78
CA MET A 29 -0.43 -5.89 3.47
C MET A 29 0.41 -6.01 4.74
N LEU A 30 1.46 -5.18 4.85
CA LEU A 30 2.31 -5.10 6.03
C LEU A 30 1.85 -3.96 6.96
N ALA A 31 1.55 -2.79 6.39
CA ALA A 31 1.14 -1.63 7.18
C ALA A 31 0.38 -0.59 6.36
N ARG A 32 -0.49 0.14 7.06
CA ARG A 32 -1.13 1.39 6.60
C ARG A 32 -0.74 2.50 7.57
N VAL A 33 0.05 3.46 7.12
CA VAL A 33 0.58 4.54 7.95
C VAL A 33 -0.01 5.87 7.48
N THR A 34 -0.48 6.69 8.42
CA THR A 34 -0.98 8.04 8.12
C THR A 34 -0.19 9.07 8.90
N TRP A 35 0.53 9.93 8.20
CA TRP A 35 1.35 10.98 8.82
C TRP A 35 1.37 12.23 7.93
N ASN A 36 1.35 13.41 8.55
CA ASN A 36 1.44 14.71 7.89
C ASN A 36 0.53 14.89 6.64
N GLY A 37 -0.73 14.44 6.70
CA GLY A 37 -1.67 14.55 5.58
C GLY A 37 -1.46 13.52 4.44
N ALA A 38 -0.43 12.67 4.53
CA ALA A 38 -0.17 11.60 3.60
C ALA A 38 -0.59 10.24 4.17
N ARG A 39 -0.95 9.31 3.28
CA ARG A 39 -1.16 7.91 3.59
C ARG A 39 -0.18 7.05 2.80
N GLN A 40 0.51 6.17 3.51
CA GLN A 40 1.40 5.18 2.93
C GLN A 40 0.82 3.78 3.15
N LEU A 41 0.87 2.99 2.09
CA LEU A 41 0.45 1.59 2.07
C LEU A 41 1.68 0.76 1.76
N ILE A 42 1.99 -0.18 2.64
CA ILE A 42 3.22 -0.96 2.58
C ILE A 42 2.85 -2.41 2.38
N PHE A 43 3.35 -2.99 1.28
CA PHE A 43 3.07 -4.36 0.90
C PHE A 43 4.37 -5.14 0.74
N TYR A 44 4.35 -6.40 1.16
CA TYR A 44 5.26 -7.39 0.62
C TYR A 44 4.67 -7.93 -0.69
N VAL A 45 5.49 -8.01 -1.74
CA VAL A 45 5.07 -8.43 -3.08
C VAL A 45 5.86 -9.67 -3.50
N ARG A 46 5.15 -10.69 -3.97
CA ARG A 46 5.75 -11.94 -4.47
C ARG A 46 6.28 -11.78 -5.89
N ASP A 47 5.45 -11.32 -6.82
CA ASP A 47 5.85 -11.03 -8.20
C ASP A 47 5.79 -9.50 -8.45
N PRO A 48 6.96 -8.83 -8.56
CA PRO A 48 7.01 -7.38 -8.76
C PRO A 48 6.52 -6.95 -10.15
N LYS A 49 6.53 -7.82 -11.18
CA LYS A 49 6.03 -7.47 -12.51
C LYS A 49 4.51 -7.32 -12.48
N ILE A 50 3.82 -8.30 -11.89
CA ILE A 50 2.36 -8.27 -11.72
C ILE A 50 1.94 -7.05 -10.89
N ALA A 51 2.65 -6.74 -9.80
CA ALA A 51 2.36 -5.56 -8.99
C ALA A 51 2.56 -4.26 -9.79
N ASN A 52 3.67 -4.14 -10.51
CA ASN A 52 3.95 -2.98 -11.34
C ASN A 52 2.86 -2.75 -12.39
N GLU A 53 2.49 -3.79 -13.14
CA GLU A 53 1.45 -3.70 -14.17
C GLU A 53 0.11 -3.21 -13.59
N ARG A 54 -0.29 -3.75 -12.43
CA ARG A 54 -1.53 -3.34 -11.75
C ARG A 54 -1.49 -1.89 -11.25
N LEU A 55 -0.37 -1.45 -10.69
CA LEU A 55 -0.22 -0.08 -10.19
C LEU A 55 -0.14 0.94 -11.33
N GLN A 56 0.55 0.59 -12.43
CA GLN A 56 0.58 1.42 -13.64
C GLN A 56 -0.79 1.51 -14.31
N ASP A 57 -1.54 0.40 -14.40
CA ASP A 57 -2.94 0.42 -14.87
C ASP A 57 -3.78 1.37 -14.01
N LEU A 58 -3.62 1.31 -12.68
CA LEU A 58 -4.36 2.17 -11.76
C LEU A 58 -4.02 3.66 -11.94
N LEU A 59 -2.74 4.00 -12.12
CA LEU A 59 -2.29 5.38 -12.39
C LEU A 59 -2.78 5.92 -13.74
N SER A 60 -2.94 5.04 -14.74
CA SER A 60 -3.37 5.43 -16.08
C SER A 60 -4.86 5.82 -16.17
N ARG A 61 -5.68 5.40 -15.20
CA ARG A 61 -7.11 5.67 -15.17
C ARG A 61 -7.39 7.14 -14.90
N ARG A 62 -8.28 7.74 -15.70
CA ARG A 62 -8.71 9.14 -15.58
C ARG A 62 -10.23 9.23 -15.37
N PRO A 63 -10.71 10.21 -14.57
CA PRO A 63 -9.93 11.09 -13.71
C PRO A 63 -9.43 10.35 -12.45
N ALA A 64 -8.19 10.63 -12.04
CA ALA A 64 -7.68 10.12 -10.76
C ALA A 64 -8.37 10.89 -9.61
N ARG A 65 -8.83 10.17 -8.59
CA ARG A 65 -9.48 10.80 -7.41
C ARG A 65 -8.51 11.66 -6.60
N ARG A 66 -7.24 11.28 -6.57
CA ARG A 66 -6.14 11.99 -5.91
C ARG A 66 -4.83 11.62 -6.59
N GLU A 67 -3.83 12.49 -6.50
CA GLU A 67 -2.47 12.17 -6.91
C GLU A 67 -1.82 11.24 -5.89
N TRP A 68 -1.08 10.25 -6.39
CA TRP A 68 -0.30 9.32 -5.59
C TRP A 68 0.82 8.73 -6.46
N GLU A 69 1.81 8.16 -5.80
CA GLU A 69 2.96 7.52 -6.43
C GLU A 69 3.29 6.21 -5.72
N PHE A 70 4.12 5.37 -6.35
CA PHE A 70 4.61 4.15 -5.73
C PHE A 70 6.09 3.94 -6.03
N ARG A 71 6.73 3.19 -5.13
CA ARG A 71 8.10 2.69 -5.27
C ARG A 71 8.13 1.24 -4.82
N MET A 72 8.93 0.42 -5.50
CA MET A 72 9.20 -0.95 -5.10
C MET A 72 10.70 -1.10 -4.85
N GLU A 73 11.03 -1.81 -3.78
CA GLU A 73 12.42 -2.10 -3.40
C GLU A 73 12.60 -3.60 -3.29
N HIS A 74 13.75 -4.09 -3.74
CA HIS A 74 14.12 -5.48 -3.54
C HIS A 74 14.64 -5.66 -2.12
N ASP A 75 13.95 -6.49 -1.34
CA ASP A 75 14.23 -6.72 0.08
C ASP A 75 14.48 -8.22 0.32
N ALA A 76 15.63 -8.73 -0.15
CA ALA A 76 15.97 -10.15 -0.05
C ALA A 76 16.19 -10.60 1.41
N GLU A 77 16.77 -9.72 2.22
CA GLU A 77 17.14 -9.97 3.61
C GLU A 77 16.03 -9.55 4.60
N TRP A 78 14.86 -9.13 4.10
CA TRP A 78 13.71 -8.70 4.89
C TRP A 78 13.98 -7.50 5.81
N GLU A 79 14.99 -6.69 5.51
CA GLU A 79 15.41 -5.55 6.33
C GLU A 79 14.33 -4.47 6.39
N PHE A 80 13.62 -4.22 5.29
CA PHE A 80 12.56 -3.21 5.25
C PHE A 80 11.23 -3.75 5.79
N ALA A 81 10.96 -5.04 5.60
CA ALA A 81 9.75 -5.69 6.08
C ALA A 81 9.76 -5.98 7.59
N GLU A 82 10.94 -6.28 8.17
CA GLU A 82 11.08 -6.78 9.55
C GLU A 82 10.36 -5.93 10.61
N PRO A 83 10.48 -4.58 10.63
CA PRO A 83 9.81 -3.77 11.65
C PRO A 83 8.29 -3.97 11.66
N TYR A 84 7.68 -4.11 10.49
CA TYR A 84 6.23 -4.32 10.35
C TYR A 84 5.83 -5.75 10.72
N LEU A 85 6.64 -6.74 10.36
CA LEU A 85 6.41 -8.14 10.72
C LEU A 85 6.48 -8.36 12.23
N ARG A 86 7.39 -7.68 12.94
CA ARG A 86 7.47 -7.72 14.41
C ARG A 86 6.18 -7.21 15.05
N LEU A 87 5.66 -6.07 14.58
CA LEU A 87 4.38 -5.53 15.06
C LEU A 87 3.20 -6.50 14.85
N LEU A 88 3.15 -7.19 13.71
CA LEU A 88 2.13 -8.20 13.43
C LEU A 88 2.22 -9.43 14.34
N ARG A 89 3.42 -9.82 14.75
CA ARG A 89 3.63 -10.92 15.69
C ARG A 89 3.20 -10.54 17.10
N ASP A 90 3.60 -9.36 17.56
CA ASP A 90 3.41 -8.92 18.93
C ASP A 90 1.95 -8.51 19.20
N SER A 91 1.17 -8.20 18.16
CA SER A 91 -0.29 -7.98 18.26
C SER A 91 -1.12 -9.25 18.45
N LYS A 92 -0.51 -10.44 18.33
CA LYS A 92 -1.17 -11.74 18.51
C LYS A 92 -0.85 -12.44 19.84
N SER A 93 -0.12 -11.78 20.77
CA SER A 93 0.18 -12.33 22.11
C SER A 93 -0.79 -11.84 23.17
#